data_AF-A0A328CV89-F1
#
_entry.id   AF-A0A328CV89-F1
#
_cell.length_a   1.000
_cell.length_b   1.000
_cell.length_c   1.000
_cell.angle_alpha   90.00
_cell.angle_beta   90.00
_cell.angle_gamma   90.00
#
_symmetry.space_group_name_H-M   'P 1'
#
loop_
_entity.id
_entity.type
_entity.pdbx_description
1 polymer ?
#
loop_
_entity_poly.entity_id
_entity_poly.type
_entity_poly.pdbx_seq_one_letter_code
_entity_poly.pdbx_strand_id
1 'polypeptide(L)'
;MEECREDRNADGRIEDAHWVLMMEGSKGCRMLFGNGFEISSYYPSIRRLPIRVEKVIKTVSPQIVKHFYEKWYQLQNMAVIAVGDFPDIQSVVDLIKTHFGYKASPPDLPPLPYYPVPLHEETRFSCFVEPEADGSAVMISCKMPADELKTVKDYRDLLAESMFFPALNQRYFKISCKKDPPYFSCYGEVHCLVHPVSAYIMTSSCKEKGTLEALESMLTEGTTAWVL
;
A
#
# COMPACT_ATOMS: atom_id res chain seq x y z
N MET A 1 11.52 17.94 16.52
CA MET A 1 11.83 17.28 15.23
C MET A 1 11.26 15.85 15.16
N GLU A 2 10.85 15.24 16.27
CA GLU A 2 10.01 14.01 16.27
C GLU A 2 8.54 14.26 15.93
N GLU A 3 8.09 15.51 16.04
CA GLU A 3 6.70 15.97 15.93
C GLU A 3 6.18 16.10 14.49
N CYS A 4 7.05 15.95 13.47
CA CYS A 4 6.65 15.98 12.05
C CYS A 4 6.36 14.59 11.46
N ARG A 5 5.99 13.61 12.28
CA ARG A 5 5.56 12.28 11.82
C ARG A 5 4.03 12.26 11.84
N GLU A 6 3.42 12.38 10.67
CA GLU A 6 1.96 12.49 10.47
C GLU A 6 1.17 11.31 11.09
N ASP A 7 1.83 10.16 11.33
CA ASP A 7 1.16 8.92 11.71
C ASP A 7 1.35 8.49 13.19
N ARG A 8 1.63 9.43 14.10
CA ARG A 8 1.68 9.12 15.56
C ARG A 8 0.31 9.17 16.26
N ASN A 9 -0.79 9.39 15.53
CA ASN A 9 -2.15 9.38 16.08
C ASN A 9 -2.69 7.94 16.21
N ALA A 10 -3.92 7.80 16.72
CA ALA A 10 -4.59 6.51 16.87
C ALA A 10 -4.68 5.74 15.54
N ASP A 11 -5.01 6.46 14.46
CA ASP A 11 -5.20 5.87 13.12
C ASP A 11 -3.92 5.23 12.59
N GLY A 12 -2.78 5.91 12.68
CA GLY A 12 -1.49 5.36 12.25
C GLY A 12 -1.11 4.06 13.00
N ARG A 13 -1.43 3.98 14.29
CA ARG A 13 -1.19 2.75 15.09
C ARG A 13 -2.14 1.61 14.72
N ILE A 14 -3.39 1.93 14.39
CA ILE A 14 -4.37 0.97 13.88
C ILE A 14 -3.91 0.40 12.52
N GLU A 15 -3.45 1.27 11.61
CA GLU A 15 -2.90 0.85 10.32
C GLU A 15 -1.65 -0.02 10.48
N ASP A 16 -0.74 0.33 11.39
CA ASP A 16 0.44 -0.50 11.67
C ASP A 16 0.06 -1.92 12.09
N ALA A 17 -0.92 -2.05 12.99
CA ALA A 17 -1.40 -3.37 13.45
C ALA A 17 -1.99 -4.19 12.29
N HIS A 18 -2.73 -3.56 11.38
CA HIS A 18 -3.23 -4.20 10.16
C HIS A 18 -2.10 -4.65 9.24
N TRP A 19 -1.12 -3.79 8.97
CA TRP A 19 -0.03 -4.10 8.06
C TRP A 19 0.89 -5.21 8.58
N VAL A 20 1.08 -5.32 9.90
CA VAL A 20 1.79 -6.45 10.51
C VAL A 20 1.11 -7.76 10.15
N LEU A 21 -0.21 -7.84 10.33
CA LEU A 21 -1.00 -9.04 10.02
C LEU A 21 -0.99 -9.34 8.52
N MET A 22 -1.18 -8.30 7.70
CA MET A 22 -1.17 -8.42 6.24
C MET A 22 0.18 -8.88 5.69
N MET A 23 1.30 -8.42 6.23
CA MET A 23 2.62 -8.75 5.69
C MET A 23 3.28 -9.96 6.35
N GLU A 24 2.58 -10.63 7.28
CA GLU A 24 3.12 -11.77 8.03
C GLU A 24 3.56 -12.91 7.09
N GLY A 25 4.80 -13.37 7.30
CA GLY A 25 5.49 -14.39 6.50
C GLY A 25 6.39 -13.83 5.38
N SER A 26 6.30 -12.53 5.07
CA SER A 26 7.17 -11.89 4.08
C SER A 26 8.59 -11.65 4.61
N LYS A 27 9.62 -11.80 3.74
CA LYS A 27 11.03 -11.49 4.06
C LYS A 27 11.31 -9.96 4.06
N GLY A 28 10.44 -9.21 4.73
CA GLY A 28 10.54 -7.79 5.05
C GLY A 28 9.81 -7.45 6.36
N CYS A 29 9.09 -8.44 6.93
CA CYS A 29 8.23 -8.35 8.09
C CYS A 29 8.62 -9.49 9.07
N ARG A 30 9.78 -9.38 9.72
CA ARG A 30 10.10 -10.27 10.86
C ARG A 30 9.76 -9.56 12.16
N MET A 31 8.93 -10.16 12.99
CA MET A 31 8.54 -9.69 14.33
C MET A 31 9.78 -9.35 15.18
N LEU A 32 9.76 -8.19 15.83
CA LEU A 32 10.41 -8.01 17.13
C LEU A 32 9.30 -7.63 18.09
N PHE A 33 8.74 -8.64 18.77
CA PHE A 33 8.03 -8.36 20.01
C PHE A 33 9.08 -7.90 21.03
N GLY A 34 9.05 -6.62 21.38
CA GLY A 34 9.97 -6.03 22.35
C GLY A 34 9.67 -4.55 22.51
N ASN A 35 8.84 -4.24 23.50
CA ASN A 35 8.62 -2.95 24.15
C ASN A 35 9.11 -1.70 23.38
N GLY A 36 8.19 -1.08 22.63
CA GLY A 36 8.25 0.34 22.30
C GLY A 36 8.68 0.69 20.87
N PHE A 37 7.87 1.58 20.28
CA PHE A 37 8.23 2.59 19.28
C PHE A 37 8.29 2.23 17.78
N GLU A 38 7.32 2.83 17.06
CA GLU A 38 7.32 3.34 15.66
C GLU A 38 7.43 2.31 14.52
N ILE A 39 6.77 2.46 13.36
CA ILE A 39 6.58 3.64 12.49
C ILE A 39 5.49 3.26 11.44
N SER A 40 4.57 4.17 11.06
CA SER A 40 3.78 4.08 9.81
C SER A 40 4.31 5.06 8.74
N SER A 41 4.20 4.64 7.47
CA SER A 41 4.01 5.49 6.28
C SER A 41 4.00 4.57 5.06
N TYR A 42 2.78 4.18 4.63
CA TYR A 42 2.41 3.88 3.24
C TYR A 42 3.41 2.98 2.43
N TYR A 43 3.22 1.65 2.49
CA TYR A 43 3.86 0.59 1.67
C TYR A 43 5.30 0.10 2.03
N PRO A 44 5.80 -0.97 1.39
CA PRO A 44 5.77 -2.35 1.85
C PRO A 44 7.12 -2.77 2.44
N SER A 45 7.26 -2.57 3.73
CA SER A 45 7.89 -3.47 4.70
C SER A 45 8.09 -2.66 5.96
N ILE A 46 7.53 -3.13 7.06
CA ILE A 46 7.54 -2.48 8.37
C ILE A 46 8.99 -2.20 8.85
N ARG A 47 9.99 -2.84 8.24
CA ARG A 47 11.42 -2.63 8.48
C ARG A 47 12.15 -1.71 7.49
N ARG A 48 11.51 -1.20 6.43
CA ARG A 48 12.17 -0.39 5.38
C ARG A 48 11.44 0.87 4.97
N LEU A 49 10.79 1.50 5.92
CA LEU A 49 10.17 2.80 5.70
C LEU A 49 11.22 3.81 5.20
N PRO A 50 10.89 4.65 4.19
CA PRO A 50 11.83 5.59 3.60
C PRO A 50 12.49 6.51 4.62
N ILE A 51 11.72 6.94 5.63
CA ILE A 51 12.20 7.82 6.72
C ILE A 51 13.23 7.14 7.62
N ARG A 52 13.23 5.80 7.69
CA ARG A 52 14.10 4.97 8.54
C ARG A 52 14.05 5.36 10.04
N VAL A 53 14.88 4.69 10.83
CA VAL A 53 15.00 4.95 12.27
C VAL A 53 15.97 6.11 12.53
N GLU A 54 15.64 6.96 13.51
CA GLU A 54 16.43 8.15 13.84
C GLU A 54 17.90 7.84 14.15
N LYS A 55 18.14 6.70 14.84
CA LYS A 55 19.49 6.22 15.14
C LYS A 55 20.36 6.10 13.89
N VAL A 56 19.82 5.62 12.77
CA VAL A 56 20.57 5.50 11.51
C VAL A 56 20.85 6.88 10.94
N ILE A 57 19.87 7.79 10.94
CA ILE A 57 20.03 9.17 10.46
C ILE A 57 21.17 9.88 11.21
N LYS A 58 21.21 9.73 12.54
CA LYS A 58 22.20 10.37 13.41
C LYS A 58 23.61 9.76 13.33
N THR A 59 23.75 8.53 12.85
CA THR A 59 25.02 7.78 12.93
C THR A 59 25.60 7.34 11.59
N VAL A 60 24.86 7.50 10.48
CA VAL A 60 25.32 7.08 9.16
C VAL A 60 26.57 7.86 8.74
N SER A 61 27.59 7.16 8.27
CA SER A 61 28.83 7.78 7.80
C SER A 61 28.70 8.26 6.35
N PRO A 62 29.45 9.31 5.95
CA PRO A 62 29.49 9.75 4.55
C PRO A 62 29.90 8.63 3.57
N GLN A 63 30.77 7.71 4.00
CA GLN A 63 31.21 6.58 3.19
C GLN A 63 30.05 5.62 2.86
N ILE A 64 29.16 5.35 3.81
CA ILE A 64 27.99 4.49 3.59
C ILE A 64 27.04 5.14 2.58
N VAL A 65 26.80 6.44 2.71
CA VAL A 65 25.93 7.18 1.77
C VAL A 65 26.52 7.19 0.37
N LYS A 66 27.83 7.44 0.24
CA LYS A 66 28.53 7.40 -1.05
C LYS A 66 28.47 6.02 -1.70
N HIS A 67 28.70 4.96 -0.91
CA HIS A 67 28.60 3.60 -1.41
C HIS A 67 27.17 3.24 -1.86
N PHE A 68 26.15 3.72 -1.14
CA PHE A 68 24.76 3.54 -1.54
C PHE A 68 24.46 4.24 -2.87
N TYR A 69 24.92 5.50 -3.03
CA TYR A 69 24.80 6.25 -4.27
C TYR A 69 25.47 5.52 -5.43
N GLU A 70 26.74 5.15 -5.29
CA GLU A 70 27.51 4.42 -6.31
C GLU A 70 26.87 3.07 -6.65
N LYS A 71 26.22 2.40 -5.69
CA LYS A 71 25.57 1.12 -5.92
C LYS A 71 24.26 1.24 -6.71
N TRP A 72 23.42 2.24 -6.39
CA TRP A 72 22.05 2.29 -6.91
C TRP A 72 21.82 3.36 -7.98
N TYR A 73 22.55 4.49 -7.96
CA TYR A 73 22.42 5.59 -8.93
C TYR A 73 23.21 5.30 -10.21
N GLN A 74 22.77 4.24 -10.89
CA GLN A 74 23.37 3.72 -12.11
C GLN A 74 22.42 3.97 -13.27
N LEU A 75 22.93 4.34 -14.44
CA LEU A 75 22.11 4.79 -15.58
C LEU A 75 21.10 3.74 -16.03
N GLN A 76 21.45 2.45 -16.00
CA GLN A 76 20.49 1.38 -16.32
C GLN A 76 19.33 1.25 -15.31
N ASN A 77 19.46 1.83 -14.11
CA ASN A 77 18.41 1.91 -13.09
C ASN A 77 17.67 3.25 -13.12
N MET A 78 17.96 4.13 -14.09
CA MET A 78 17.37 5.46 -14.20
C MET A 78 16.44 5.55 -15.40
N ALA A 79 15.36 6.31 -15.24
CA ALA A 79 14.50 6.76 -16.33
C ALA A 79 14.45 8.29 -16.32
N VAL A 80 14.60 8.91 -17.49
CA VAL A 80 14.39 10.35 -17.67
C VAL A 80 13.03 10.55 -18.32
N ILE A 81 12.15 11.27 -17.64
CA ILE A 81 10.78 11.53 -18.09
C ILE A 81 10.65 13.04 -18.32
N ALA A 82 10.29 13.44 -19.53
CA ALA A 82 10.04 14.83 -19.91
C ALA A 82 8.57 14.97 -20.35
N VAL A 83 7.80 15.78 -19.63
CA VAL A 83 6.38 16.05 -19.91
C VAL A 83 6.19 17.56 -19.93
N GLY A 84 5.64 18.10 -21.02
CA GLY A 84 5.42 19.53 -21.18
C GLY A 84 5.01 19.87 -22.59
N ASP A 85 4.75 21.16 -22.83
CA ASP A 85 4.47 21.71 -24.15
C ASP A 85 5.80 21.96 -24.88
N PHE A 86 6.28 20.94 -25.58
CA PHE A 86 7.50 21.02 -26.35
C PHE A 86 7.17 21.32 -27.82
N PRO A 87 7.54 22.51 -28.34
CA PRO A 87 7.28 22.85 -29.74
C PRO A 87 8.11 22.00 -30.72
N ASP A 88 9.26 21.48 -30.28
CA ASP A 88 10.11 20.56 -31.04
C ASP A 88 10.57 19.38 -30.17
N ILE A 89 9.97 18.21 -30.43
CA ILE A 89 10.28 16.95 -29.72
C ILE A 89 11.72 16.50 -29.99
N GLN A 90 12.26 16.79 -31.18
CA GLN A 90 13.60 16.34 -31.56
C GLN A 90 14.67 17.04 -30.73
N SER A 91 14.52 18.35 -30.49
CA SER A 91 15.40 19.11 -29.59
C SER A 91 15.51 18.50 -28.18
N VAL A 92 14.40 18.01 -27.63
CA VAL A 92 14.36 17.36 -26.31
C VAL A 92 15.12 16.05 -26.31
N VAL A 93 14.90 15.21 -27.34
CA VAL A 93 15.62 13.95 -27.51
C VAL A 93 17.13 14.20 -27.66
N ASP A 94 17.52 15.22 -28.41
CA ASP A 94 18.92 15.56 -28.64
C ASP A 94 19.58 16.12 -27.38
N LEU A 95 18.86 16.88 -26.55
CA LEU A 95 19.33 17.29 -25.22
C LEU A 95 19.55 16.09 -24.31
N ILE A 96 18.60 15.14 -24.28
CA ILE A 96 18.75 13.91 -23.47
C ILE A 96 19.97 13.11 -23.94
N LYS A 97 20.15 12.93 -25.25
CA LYS A 97 21.34 12.26 -25.81
C LYS A 97 22.62 13.03 -25.49
N THR A 98 22.60 14.35 -25.56
CA THR A 98 23.76 15.20 -25.26
C THR A 98 24.19 15.06 -23.80
N HIS A 99 23.25 14.99 -22.86
CA HIS A 99 23.57 14.94 -21.42
C HIS A 99 23.79 13.53 -20.87
N PHE A 100 23.19 12.51 -21.48
CA PHE A 100 23.20 11.13 -20.96
C PHE A 100 23.79 10.09 -21.92
N GLY A 101 23.82 10.35 -23.23
CA GLY A 101 24.15 9.36 -24.26
C GLY A 101 25.60 8.88 -24.26
N TYR A 102 26.54 9.66 -23.73
CA TYR A 102 27.95 9.26 -23.61
C TYR A 102 28.26 8.52 -22.31
N LYS A 103 27.32 8.45 -21.36
CA LYS A 103 27.56 7.85 -20.06
C LYS A 103 27.21 6.36 -20.11
N ALA A 104 28.11 5.50 -19.66
CA ALA A 104 27.90 4.07 -19.59
C ALA A 104 27.82 3.60 -18.13
N SER A 105 26.92 2.66 -17.85
CA SER A 105 26.89 1.93 -16.58
C SER A 105 28.00 0.86 -16.57
N PRO A 106 28.58 0.53 -15.41
CA PRO A 106 29.43 -0.65 -15.26
C PRO A 106 28.66 -1.92 -15.67
N PRO A 107 29.34 -2.92 -16.26
CA PRO A 107 28.68 -4.13 -16.75
C PRO A 107 28.11 -5.01 -15.63
N ASP A 108 28.71 -4.99 -14.44
CA ASP A 108 28.35 -5.85 -13.32
C ASP A 108 27.52 -5.09 -12.29
N LEU A 109 26.21 -5.05 -12.52
CA LEU A 109 25.28 -4.43 -11.58
C LEU A 109 24.60 -5.45 -10.70
N PRO A 110 24.45 -5.15 -9.39
CA PRO A 110 23.85 -6.09 -8.47
C PRO A 110 22.38 -6.31 -8.88
N PRO A 111 21.90 -7.55 -8.87
CA PRO A 111 20.51 -7.84 -9.21
C PRO A 111 19.58 -7.11 -8.23
N LEU A 112 18.45 -6.65 -8.75
CA LEU A 112 17.41 -6.05 -7.92
C LEU A 112 16.91 -7.10 -6.91
N PRO A 113 16.90 -6.79 -5.62
CA PRO A 113 16.51 -7.77 -4.62
C PRO A 113 14.99 -7.98 -4.67
N TYR A 114 14.58 -9.24 -4.81
CA TYR A 114 13.18 -9.64 -4.82
C TYR A 114 12.73 -10.13 -3.44
N TYR A 115 11.59 -9.64 -2.97
CA TYR A 115 11.01 -9.99 -1.66
C TYR A 115 9.60 -10.52 -1.87
N PRO A 116 9.39 -11.84 -1.91
CA PRO A 116 8.06 -12.39 -2.11
C PRO A 116 7.18 -12.10 -0.88
N VAL A 117 5.93 -11.74 -1.15
CA VAL A 117 4.86 -11.71 -0.15
C VAL A 117 4.03 -12.98 -0.34
N PRO A 118 4.08 -13.93 0.60
CA PRO A 118 3.35 -15.18 0.46
C PRO A 118 1.84 -14.95 0.62
N LEU A 119 1.08 -15.64 -0.22
CA LEU A 119 -0.36 -15.86 -0.02
C LEU A 119 -0.56 -16.87 1.12
N HIS A 120 -1.73 -16.84 1.74
CA HIS A 120 -2.15 -17.80 2.76
C HIS A 120 -3.64 -18.10 2.61
N GLU A 121 -4.01 -19.35 2.87
CA GLU A 121 -5.41 -19.81 2.87
C GLU A 121 -6.08 -19.56 4.23
N GLU A 122 -5.29 -19.52 5.30
CA GLU A 122 -5.82 -19.43 6.66
C GLU A 122 -6.35 -18.02 6.96
N THR A 123 -7.53 -17.95 7.59
CA THR A 123 -8.07 -16.68 8.10
C THR A 123 -7.27 -16.23 9.31
N ARG A 124 -6.66 -15.05 9.20
CA ARG A 124 -5.94 -14.40 10.31
C ARG A 124 -6.77 -13.24 10.82
N PHE A 125 -6.78 -13.03 12.13
CA PHE A 125 -7.49 -11.92 12.75
C PHE A 125 -6.62 -11.28 13.83
N SER A 126 -6.82 -9.99 14.05
CA SER A 126 -6.23 -9.22 15.14
C SER A 126 -7.27 -8.24 15.63
N CYS A 127 -7.30 -8.02 16.94
CA CYS A 127 -8.09 -6.97 17.56
C CYS A 127 -7.14 -5.97 18.18
N PHE A 128 -7.30 -4.70 17.81
CA PHE A 128 -6.48 -3.61 18.31
C PHE A 128 -7.37 -2.58 18.99
N VAL A 129 -6.99 -2.15 20.18
CA VAL A 129 -7.77 -1.23 21.01
C VAL A 129 -6.91 0.00 21.26
N GLU A 130 -7.38 1.15 20.77
CA GLU A 130 -6.73 2.45 20.94
C GLU A 130 -7.63 3.40 21.72
N PRO A 131 -7.22 3.88 22.90
CA PRO A 131 -8.01 4.81 23.71
C PRO A 131 -8.28 6.15 23.02
N GLU A 132 -7.42 6.54 22.08
CA GLU A 132 -7.52 7.79 21.31
C GLU A 132 -8.40 7.66 20.06
N ALA A 133 -8.91 6.46 19.75
CA ALA A 133 -9.74 6.27 18.56
C ALA A 133 -11.15 6.82 18.75
N ASP A 134 -11.63 7.59 17.77
CA ASP A 134 -12.95 8.23 17.80
C ASP A 134 -14.12 7.26 17.56
N GLY A 135 -13.84 6.01 17.19
CA GLY A 135 -14.87 5.01 16.86
C GLY A 135 -14.33 3.59 16.75
N SER A 136 -15.22 2.67 16.41
CA SER A 136 -14.85 1.28 16.11
C SER A 136 -14.88 1.04 14.60
N ALA A 137 -14.02 0.16 14.11
CA ALA A 137 -14.03 -0.24 12.72
C ALA A 137 -13.73 -1.73 12.58
N VAL A 138 -14.19 -2.32 11.48
CA VAL A 138 -13.83 -3.66 11.05
C VAL A 138 -13.27 -3.59 9.64
N MET A 139 -12.19 -4.32 9.40
CA MET A 139 -11.53 -4.40 8.11
C MET A 139 -11.31 -5.86 7.74
N ILE A 140 -11.65 -6.19 6.49
CA ILE A 140 -11.31 -7.46 5.85
C ILE A 140 -10.32 -7.17 4.74
N SER A 141 -9.27 -7.98 4.65
CA SER A 141 -8.29 -7.87 3.59
C SER A 141 -7.94 -9.25 3.04
N CYS A 142 -8.14 -9.43 1.74
CA CYS A 142 -7.88 -10.68 1.03
C CYS A 142 -6.75 -10.46 0.03
N LYS A 143 -5.61 -11.14 0.21
CA LYS A 143 -4.52 -11.07 -0.77
C LYS A 143 -4.87 -11.82 -2.04
N MET A 144 -4.44 -11.26 -3.16
CA MET A 144 -4.57 -11.84 -4.48
C MET A 144 -3.33 -11.53 -5.32
N PRO A 145 -3.03 -12.32 -6.36
CA PRO A 145 -2.07 -11.90 -7.37
C PRO A 145 -2.46 -10.53 -7.94
N ALA A 146 -1.48 -9.66 -8.15
CA ALA A 146 -1.72 -8.40 -8.85
C ALA A 146 -1.89 -8.69 -10.35
N ASP A 147 -2.96 -8.16 -10.94
CA ASP A 147 -3.18 -8.25 -12.37
C ASP A 147 -2.21 -7.35 -13.14
N GLU A 148 -1.82 -7.81 -14.34
CA GLU A 148 -1.02 -7.04 -15.27
C GLU A 148 -1.86 -6.70 -16.49
N LEU A 149 -1.85 -5.44 -16.91
CA LEU A 149 -2.61 -4.99 -18.07
C LEU A 149 -1.86 -5.32 -19.37
N LYS A 150 -1.90 -6.58 -19.82
CA LYS A 150 -1.15 -7.06 -20.99
C LYS A 150 -2.04 -7.42 -22.19
N THR A 151 -3.28 -7.82 -21.93
CA THR A 151 -4.21 -8.34 -22.93
C THR A 151 -5.54 -7.57 -22.93
N VAL A 152 -6.32 -7.76 -24.00
CA VAL A 152 -7.69 -7.20 -24.08
C VAL A 152 -8.58 -7.76 -22.97
N LYS A 153 -8.35 -9.01 -22.56
CA LYS A 153 -9.06 -9.61 -21.43
C LYS A 153 -8.74 -8.86 -20.14
N ASP A 154 -7.47 -8.58 -19.87
CA ASP A 154 -7.05 -7.85 -18.67
C ASP A 154 -7.66 -6.45 -18.64
N TYR A 155 -7.75 -5.78 -19.79
CA TYR A 155 -8.42 -4.48 -19.90
C TYR A 155 -9.93 -4.57 -19.63
N ARG A 156 -10.59 -5.62 -20.13
CA ARG A 156 -12.01 -5.86 -19.84
C ARG A 156 -12.24 -6.13 -18.35
N ASP A 157 -11.38 -6.92 -17.73
CA ASP A 157 -11.50 -7.28 -16.32
C ASP A 157 -11.23 -6.03 -15.43
N LEU A 158 -10.24 -5.19 -15.77
CA LEU A 158 -10.02 -3.88 -15.17
C LEU A 158 -11.26 -2.98 -15.27
N LEU A 159 -11.91 -2.93 -16.44
CA LEU A 159 -13.14 -2.14 -16.62
C LEU A 159 -14.27 -2.68 -15.76
N ALA A 160 -14.43 -4.01 -15.69
CA ALA A 160 -15.43 -4.64 -14.84
C ALA A 160 -15.23 -4.26 -13.36
N GLU A 161 -14.00 -4.32 -12.86
CA GLU A 161 -13.68 -3.87 -11.49
C GLU A 161 -13.96 -2.38 -11.29
N SER A 162 -13.58 -1.54 -12.26
CA SER A 162 -13.81 -0.09 -12.21
C SER A 162 -15.29 0.28 -12.15
N MET A 163 -16.18 -0.62 -12.58
CA MET A 163 -17.64 -0.45 -12.48
C MET A 163 -18.22 -1.12 -11.23
N PHE A 164 -17.67 -2.27 -10.84
CA PHE A 164 -18.12 -3.06 -9.69
C PHE A 164 -17.98 -2.28 -8.38
N PHE A 165 -16.79 -1.73 -8.09
CA PHE A 165 -16.54 -1.06 -6.81
C PHE A 165 -17.38 0.19 -6.61
N PRO A 166 -17.52 1.11 -7.59
CA PRO A 166 -18.43 2.23 -7.44
C PRO A 166 -19.88 1.80 -7.23
N ALA A 167 -20.35 0.75 -7.91
CA ALA A 167 -21.71 0.24 -7.73
C ALA A 167 -21.91 -0.36 -6.33
N LEU A 168 -20.94 -1.15 -5.84
CA LEU A 168 -20.94 -1.71 -4.50
C LEU A 168 -20.90 -0.62 -3.42
N ASN A 169 -20.00 0.36 -3.57
CA ASN A 169 -19.85 1.46 -2.62
C ASN A 169 -21.08 2.39 -2.58
N GLN A 170 -21.77 2.58 -3.71
CA GLN A 170 -23.07 3.26 -3.72
C GLN A 170 -24.13 2.50 -2.92
N ARG A 171 -24.12 1.16 -2.95
CA ARG A 171 -25.06 0.35 -2.18
C ARG A 171 -24.74 0.41 -0.69
N TYR A 172 -23.47 0.32 -0.31
CA TYR A 172 -23.02 0.55 1.06
C TYR A 172 -23.45 1.93 1.58
N PHE A 173 -23.28 2.98 0.79
CA PHE A 173 -23.70 4.34 1.15
C PHE A 173 -25.22 4.45 1.36
N LYS A 174 -26.04 3.79 0.53
CA LYS A 174 -27.50 3.78 0.75
C LYS A 174 -27.88 3.13 2.08
N ILE A 175 -27.15 2.11 2.51
CA ILE A 175 -27.37 1.46 3.81
C ILE A 175 -26.97 2.40 4.96
N SER A 176 -25.85 3.13 4.85
CA SER A 176 -25.41 4.06 5.90
C SER A 176 -26.35 5.26 6.07
N CYS A 177 -27.12 5.64 5.04
CA CYS A 177 -28.13 6.71 5.14
C CYS A 177 -29.47 6.28 5.77
N LYS A 178 -29.63 5.02 6.18
CA LYS A 178 -30.86 4.57 6.87
C LYS A 178 -30.95 5.20 8.27
N LYS A 179 -32.16 5.19 8.85
CA LYS A 179 -32.41 5.77 10.18
C LYS A 179 -31.59 5.12 11.29
N ASP A 180 -31.38 3.81 11.20
CA ASP A 180 -30.58 3.01 12.13
C ASP A 180 -29.65 2.12 11.30
N PRO A 181 -28.52 2.66 10.83
CA PRO A 181 -27.62 1.92 9.96
C PRO A 181 -26.67 1.03 10.80
N PRO A 182 -26.30 -0.16 10.29
CA PRO A 182 -25.38 -1.07 10.98
C PRO A 182 -23.95 -0.50 11.09
N TYR A 183 -23.62 0.49 10.26
CA TYR A 183 -22.34 1.19 10.21
C TYR A 183 -22.53 2.65 9.77
N PHE A 184 -21.58 3.51 10.09
CA PHE A 184 -21.55 4.91 9.65
C PHE A 184 -20.99 5.05 8.23
N SER A 185 -19.98 4.25 7.90
CA SER A 185 -19.43 4.14 6.55
C SER A 185 -19.01 2.72 6.25
N CYS A 186 -19.07 2.34 4.98
CA CYS A 186 -18.56 1.08 4.48
C CYS A 186 -18.11 1.27 3.03
N TYR A 187 -16.97 0.73 2.67
CA TYR A 187 -16.45 0.74 1.31
C TYR A 187 -15.57 -0.48 1.05
N GLY A 188 -15.48 -0.88 -0.21
CA GLY A 188 -14.52 -1.86 -0.69
C GLY A 188 -13.70 -1.29 -1.84
N GLU A 189 -12.48 -1.80 -1.98
CA GLU A 189 -11.55 -1.44 -3.06
C GLU A 189 -10.46 -2.50 -3.24
N VAL A 190 -9.73 -2.41 -4.34
CA VAL A 190 -8.50 -3.20 -4.58
C VAL A 190 -7.30 -2.27 -4.45
N HIS A 191 -6.33 -2.69 -3.65
CA HIS A 191 -5.04 -2.01 -3.47
C HIS A 191 -3.90 -2.87 -3.97
N CYS A 192 -3.00 -2.28 -4.76
CA CYS A 192 -1.73 -2.90 -5.11
C CYS A 192 -0.77 -2.83 -3.91
N LEU A 193 -0.52 -3.94 -3.21
CA LEU A 193 0.35 -3.95 -2.03
C LEU A 193 1.83 -3.82 -2.39
N VAL A 194 2.27 -4.70 -3.27
CA VAL A 194 3.61 -4.76 -3.84
C VAL A 194 3.46 -5.33 -5.24
N HIS A 195 4.40 -5.09 -6.13
CA HIS A 195 4.49 -6.00 -7.26
C HIS A 195 5.03 -7.36 -6.75
N PRO A 196 4.34 -8.52 -6.92
CA PRO A 196 3.15 -8.81 -7.74
C PRO A 196 1.90 -9.22 -6.92
N VAL A 197 1.64 -8.62 -5.76
CA VAL A 197 0.52 -8.94 -4.86
C VAL A 197 -0.36 -7.72 -4.64
N SER A 198 -1.65 -7.89 -4.90
CA SER A 198 -2.72 -6.94 -4.54
C SER A 198 -3.54 -7.47 -3.37
N ALA A 199 -4.40 -6.63 -2.82
CA ALA A 199 -5.41 -7.07 -1.86
C ALA A 199 -6.74 -6.37 -2.11
N TYR A 200 -7.81 -7.16 -2.01
CA TYR A 200 -9.15 -6.66 -1.84
C TYR A 200 -9.33 -6.24 -0.38
N ILE A 201 -9.66 -4.98 -0.14
CA ILE A 201 -9.84 -4.43 1.20
C ILE A 201 -11.28 -3.92 1.31
N MET A 202 -11.98 -4.35 2.37
CA MET A 202 -13.25 -3.76 2.77
C MET A 202 -13.14 -3.24 4.18
N THR A 203 -13.64 -2.03 4.39
CA THR A 203 -13.58 -1.36 5.67
C THR A 203 -14.96 -0.82 6.02
N SER A 204 -15.36 -1.00 7.27
CA SER A 204 -16.58 -0.43 7.81
C SER A 204 -16.34 0.23 9.15
N SER A 205 -16.75 1.49 9.30
CA SER A 205 -16.72 2.23 10.57
C SER A 205 -18.09 2.18 11.24
N CYS A 206 -18.12 2.03 12.56
CA CYS A 206 -19.35 1.81 13.30
C CYS A 206 -19.29 2.40 14.71
N LYS A 207 -20.45 2.41 15.37
CA LYS A 207 -20.56 2.74 16.80
C LYS A 207 -19.74 1.76 17.64
N GLU A 208 -19.40 2.19 18.85
CA GLU A 208 -18.76 1.32 19.84
C GLU A 208 -19.59 0.03 20.03
N LYS A 209 -18.92 -1.13 20.03
CA LYS A 209 -19.54 -2.47 20.13
C LYS A 209 -20.44 -2.86 18.93
N GLY A 210 -20.46 -2.09 17.86
CA GLY A 210 -21.20 -2.37 16.63
C GLY A 210 -20.43 -3.19 15.58
N THR A 211 -19.21 -3.63 15.87
CA THR A 211 -18.31 -4.26 14.87
C THR A 211 -18.86 -5.54 14.27
N LEU A 212 -19.57 -6.37 15.03
CA LEU A 212 -20.18 -7.61 14.50
C LEU A 212 -21.33 -7.30 13.54
N GLU A 213 -22.21 -6.37 13.92
CA GLU A 213 -23.34 -5.94 13.09
C GLU A 213 -22.84 -5.29 11.78
N ALA A 214 -21.82 -4.45 11.88
CA ALA A 214 -21.16 -3.84 10.73
C ALA A 214 -20.53 -4.89 9.79
N LEU A 215 -19.82 -5.87 10.36
CA LEU A 215 -19.18 -6.97 9.64
C LEU A 215 -20.21 -7.82 8.88
N GLU A 216 -21.29 -8.23 9.56
CA GLU A 216 -22.35 -9.03 8.95
C GLU A 216 -23.03 -8.28 7.81
N SER A 217 -23.35 -6.99 8.00
CA SER A 217 -23.96 -6.18 6.95
C SER A 217 -23.02 -5.97 5.76
N MET A 218 -21.73 -5.73 6.01
CA MET A 218 -20.71 -5.58 4.97
C MET A 218 -20.59 -6.85 4.12
N LEU A 219 -20.48 -8.02 4.77
CA LEU A 219 -20.37 -9.31 4.08
C LEU A 219 -21.64 -9.72 3.33
N THR A 220 -22.81 -9.48 3.92
CA THR A 220 -24.11 -9.78 3.28
C THR A 220 -24.25 -9.01 1.98
N GLU A 221 -23.91 -7.73 2.01
CA GLU A 221 -24.02 -6.87 0.83
C GLU A 221 -22.94 -7.20 -0.21
N GLY A 222 -21.70 -7.46 0.23
CA GLY A 222 -20.62 -7.92 -0.63
C GLY A 222 -20.99 -9.20 -1.38
N THR A 223 -21.41 -10.25 -0.68
CA THR A 223 -21.82 -11.53 -1.28
C THR A 223 -23.00 -11.40 -2.24
N THR A 224 -23.97 -10.53 -1.93
CA THR A 224 -25.10 -10.25 -2.83
C THR A 224 -24.65 -9.59 -4.13
N ALA A 225 -23.63 -8.72 -4.08
CA ALA A 225 -23.09 -8.07 -5.27
C ALA A 225 -22.27 -9.02 -6.16
N TRP A 226 -21.61 -10.04 -5.60
CA TRP A 226 -20.82 -11.02 -6.35
C TRP A 226 -21.65 -12.05 -7.14
N VAL A 227 -22.94 -12.21 -6.83
CA VAL A 227 -23.83 -13.23 -7.43
C VAL A 227 -24.62 -12.68 -8.64
N LEU A 228 -24.54 -11.37 -8.91
CA LEU A 228 -25.18 -10.70 -10.07
C LEU A 228 -24.17 -10.49 -11.21
#